data_AF-A0A0K0D9M1-F1
#
_entry.id   AF-A0A0K0D9M1-F1
#
_cell.length_a   1.000
_cell.length_b   1.000
_cell.length_c   1.000
_cell.angle_alpha   90.00
_cell.angle_beta   90.00
_cell.angle_gamma   90.00
#
_symmetry.space_group_name_H-M   'P 1'
#
loop_
_entity.id
_entity.type
_entity.pdbx_description
1 polymer ?
#
loop_
_entity_poly.entity_id
_entity_poly.type
_entity_poly.pdbx_seq_one_letter_code
_entity_poly.pdbx_strand_id
1 'polypeptide(L)'
;MKKVFVAGPKDLKILQVYSIWEGSPSVEIVNEVDIQCVVLYSEISFCNDVFMPSSGTVSIFRSKSNFELAMRLNTSFIRRRRMLNKLPLQAHFYPMPASAYIEDASTRLSLLGAQALGVASLKPGELEVMLDRRLNQDDGRGLDQGVLDNHRTLSRFRLLIEPLSSDKDSVHERVGFYSTLGLAQSMEIHYPVIRMHSKGNLE
;
A
#
# COMPACT_ATOMS: atom_id res chain seq x y z
N MET A 1 -13.30 15.08 11.34
CA MET A 1 -12.10 14.31 10.97
C MET A 1 -11.53 13.66 12.23
N LYS A 2 -11.39 12.33 12.25
CA LYS A 2 -10.70 11.62 13.35
C LYS A 2 -9.29 11.24 12.88
N LYS A 3 -8.28 11.38 13.75
CA LYS A 3 -6.88 11.04 13.47
C LYS A 3 -6.33 10.13 14.57
N VAL A 4 -5.50 9.17 14.17
CA VAL A 4 -4.72 8.31 15.06
C VAL A 4 -3.26 8.40 14.64
N PHE A 5 -2.39 8.67 15.60
CA PHE A 5 -0.94 8.74 15.40
C PHE A 5 -0.32 7.46 15.94
N VAL A 6 0.47 6.80 15.11
CA VAL A 6 1.20 5.58 15.45
C VAL A 6 2.67 5.88 15.27
N ALA A 7 3.40 5.86 16.39
CA ALA A 7 4.85 6.00 16.38
C ALA A 7 5.49 4.67 15.99
N GLY A 8 6.45 4.71 15.06
CA GLY A 8 7.25 3.54 14.69
C GLY A 8 8.24 3.11 15.78
N PRO A 9 9.05 2.08 15.52
CA PRO A 9 10.12 1.62 16.39
C PRO A 9 11.09 2.77 16.73
N LYS A 10 11.67 2.78 17.93
CA LYS A 10 12.55 3.88 18.40
C LYS A 10 13.75 4.15 17.48
N ASP A 11 14.22 3.12 16.79
CA ASP A 11 15.39 3.17 15.91
C ASP A 11 15.06 3.73 14.52
N LEU A 12 13.77 3.88 14.20
CA LEU A 12 13.26 4.38 12.93
C LEU A 12 12.33 5.56 13.19
N LYS A 13 12.66 6.73 12.66
CA LYS A 13 11.80 7.93 12.77
C LYS A 13 10.66 7.83 11.76
N ILE A 14 9.71 6.93 12.04
CA ILE A 14 8.48 6.77 11.28
C ILE A 14 7.33 7.34 12.07
N LEU A 15 6.62 8.30 11.47
CA LEU A 15 5.33 8.76 11.95
C LEU A 15 4.25 8.28 10.98
N GLN A 16 3.38 7.41 11.47
CA GLN A 16 2.22 6.98 10.71
C GLN A 16 0.96 7.64 11.23
N VAL A 17 0.16 8.20 10.32
CA VAL A 17 -1.08 8.90 10.64
C VAL A 17 -2.21 8.26 9.88
N TYR A 18 -3.16 7.68 10.61
CA TYR A 18 -4.43 7.22 10.06
C TYR A 18 -5.47 8.31 10.25
N SER A 19 -6.24 8.61 9.21
CA SER A 19 -7.32 9.57 9.32
C SER A 19 -8.55 9.17 8.53
N ILE A 20 -9.71 9.51 9.08
CA ILE A 20 -11.00 9.26 8.44
C ILE A 20 -11.87 10.50 8.54
N TRP A 21 -12.44 10.90 7.40
CA TRP A 21 -13.43 11.95 7.31
C TRP A 21 -14.82 11.35 7.48
N GLU A 22 -15.76 12.13 8.00
CA GLU A 22 -17.14 11.70 8.15
C GLU A 22 -17.74 11.41 6.76
N GLY A 23 -18.35 10.24 6.59
CA GLY A 23 -18.87 9.77 5.30
C GLY A 23 -17.81 9.35 4.28
N SER A 24 -16.51 9.38 4.62
CA SER A 24 -15.47 8.90 3.71
C SER A 24 -15.50 7.37 3.60
N PRO A 25 -15.43 6.82 2.38
CA PRO A 25 -15.45 5.37 2.15
C PRO A 25 -14.11 4.69 2.44
N SER A 26 -13.03 5.45 2.66
CA SER A 26 -11.68 4.91 2.84
C SER A 26 -10.94 5.60 3.98
N VAL A 27 -10.00 4.88 4.59
CA VAL A 27 -9.07 5.44 5.59
C VAL A 27 -7.85 6.00 4.88
N GLU A 28 -7.52 7.26 5.13
CA GLU A 28 -6.28 7.86 4.64
C GLU A 28 -5.13 7.49 5.58
N ILE A 29 -4.02 7.03 4.99
CA ILE A 29 -2.80 6.64 5.68
C ILE A 29 -1.66 7.53 5.16
N VAL A 30 -1.00 8.25 6.06
CA VAL A 30 0.18 9.03 5.74
C VAL A 30 1.36 8.48 6.53
N ASN A 31 2.40 8.06 5.83
CA ASN A 31 3.64 7.58 6.42
C ASN A 31 4.72 8.62 6.15
N GLU A 32 5.22 9.21 7.22
CA GLU A 32 6.41 10.04 7.18
C GLU A 32 7.60 9.20 7.62
N VAL A 33 8.55 9.02 6.71
CA VAL A 33 9.70 8.14 6.90
C VAL A 33 10.98 8.97 6.84
N ASP A 34 11.77 8.88 7.91
CA ASP A 34 13.12 9.43 7.98
C ASP A 34 14.11 8.32 8.38
N ILE A 35 14.89 7.87 7.40
CA ILE A 35 15.93 6.84 7.57
C ILE A 35 17.36 7.36 7.36
N GLN A 36 17.57 8.68 7.40
CA GLN A 36 18.89 9.27 7.17
C GLN A 36 19.95 8.78 8.16
N CYS A 37 19.54 8.58 9.41
CA CYS A 37 20.41 8.16 10.51
C CYS A 37 20.62 6.64 10.60
N VAL A 38 19.98 5.83 9.74
CA VAL A 38 20.10 4.38 9.81
C VAL A 38 21.44 3.96 9.20
N VAL A 39 22.26 3.27 9.98
CA VAL A 39 23.66 2.92 9.61
C VAL A 39 23.77 1.52 8.98
N LEU A 40 22.72 0.71 9.13
CA LEU A 40 22.61 -0.65 8.60
C LEU A 40 21.75 -0.68 7.33
N TYR A 41 21.83 -1.78 6.58
CA TYR A 41 20.86 -2.09 5.54
C TYR A 41 19.46 -2.06 6.12
N SER A 42 18.61 -1.21 5.57
CA SER A 42 17.22 -1.15 5.96
C SER A 42 16.35 -1.02 4.74
N GLU A 43 15.40 -1.95 4.64
CA GLU A 43 14.22 -1.82 3.80
C GLU A 43 13.04 -1.76 4.76
N ILE A 44 12.27 -0.68 4.68
CA ILE A 44 11.11 -0.50 5.56
C ILE A 44 9.89 -0.84 4.75
N SER A 45 9.16 -1.87 5.16
CA SER A 45 7.83 -2.15 4.66
C SER A 45 6.77 -1.71 5.66
N PHE A 46 5.67 -1.19 5.14
CA PHE A 46 4.42 -1.06 5.84
C PHE A 46 3.56 -2.27 5.54
N CYS A 47 3.20 -3.05 6.57
CA CYS A 47 2.30 -4.18 6.43
C CYS A 47 0.90 -3.81 6.91
N ASN A 48 -0.11 -4.04 6.08
CA ASN A 48 -1.50 -4.12 6.51
C ASN A 48 -1.84 -5.58 6.75
N ASP A 49 -1.91 -5.97 8.02
CA ASP A 49 -2.37 -7.29 8.42
C ASP A 49 -3.88 -7.25 8.65
N VAL A 50 -4.59 -8.14 7.95
CA VAL A 50 -6.02 -8.36 8.21
C VAL A 50 -6.25 -9.80 8.64
N PHE A 51 -5.55 -10.22 9.69
CA PHE A 51 -5.77 -11.48 10.40
C PHE A 51 -5.12 -11.48 11.80
N MET A 52 -5.89 -11.70 12.87
CA MET A 52 -5.35 -12.08 14.19
C MET A 52 -6.30 -12.99 14.98
N PRO A 53 -5.96 -14.28 15.21
CA PRO A 53 -6.68 -15.14 16.14
C PRO A 53 -5.92 -15.24 17.47
N SER A 54 -6.37 -14.49 18.48
CA SER A 54 -6.63 -14.98 19.85
C SER A 54 -7.14 -13.80 20.69
N SER A 55 -8.36 -13.97 21.21
CA SER A 55 -9.13 -13.03 22.05
C SER A 55 -9.53 -11.68 21.43
N GLY A 56 -10.68 -11.67 20.74
CA GLY A 56 -11.64 -10.55 20.89
C GLY A 56 -11.70 -9.45 19.82
N THR A 57 -11.35 -9.67 18.55
CA THR A 57 -11.52 -8.67 17.48
C THR A 57 -12.05 -9.27 16.16
N VAL A 58 -12.76 -8.43 15.37
CA VAL A 58 -13.44 -8.74 14.10
C VAL A 58 -12.44 -9.13 13.01
N SER A 59 -12.51 -10.36 12.52
CA SER A 59 -11.80 -10.84 11.33
C SER A 59 -12.52 -10.34 10.07
N ILE A 60 -11.86 -9.51 9.25
CA ILE A 60 -12.45 -8.97 8.01
C ILE A 60 -12.30 -9.95 6.83
N PHE A 61 -11.29 -10.82 6.81
CA PHE A 61 -11.10 -11.85 5.77
C PHE A 61 -11.21 -13.26 6.36
N ARG A 62 -11.97 -14.15 5.70
CA ARG A 62 -12.25 -15.53 6.16
C ARG A 62 -11.41 -16.59 5.45
N SER A 63 -10.89 -16.29 4.25
CA SER A 63 -10.20 -17.29 3.43
C SER A 63 -8.68 -17.21 3.60
N LYS A 64 -8.02 -18.37 3.71
CA LYS A 64 -6.55 -18.49 3.79
C LYS A 64 -5.88 -18.75 2.44
N SER A 65 -6.64 -18.99 1.37
CA SER A 65 -6.11 -19.75 0.23
C SER A 65 -5.85 -18.96 -1.04
N ASN A 66 -6.44 -17.77 -1.24
CA ASN A 66 -6.46 -17.13 -2.56
C ASN A 66 -6.19 -15.62 -2.51
N PHE A 67 -5.10 -15.21 -1.85
CA PHE A 67 -4.70 -13.80 -1.92
C PHE A 67 -3.94 -13.57 -3.22
N GLU A 68 -4.60 -12.92 -4.16
CA GLU A 68 -3.98 -12.54 -5.42
C GLU A 68 -3.65 -11.05 -5.38
N LEU A 69 -2.35 -10.75 -5.33
CA LEU A 69 -1.88 -9.39 -5.42
C LEU A 69 -2.16 -8.89 -6.83
N ALA A 70 -3.01 -7.88 -6.92
CA ALA A 70 -3.43 -7.30 -8.17
C ALA A 70 -2.89 -5.86 -8.25
N MET A 71 -2.00 -5.58 -9.22
CA MET A 71 -1.41 -4.23 -9.44
C MET A 71 -1.81 -3.62 -10.78
N ARG A 72 -2.09 -2.30 -10.79
CA ARG A 72 -2.41 -1.54 -12.00
C ARG A 72 -1.16 -1.39 -12.88
N LEU A 73 -1.27 -1.68 -14.18
CA LEU A 73 -0.29 -1.26 -15.20
C LEU A 73 -0.85 -0.03 -15.94
N ASN A 74 -0.10 0.60 -16.85
CA ASN A 74 -0.51 1.87 -17.52
C ASN A 74 -1.90 1.84 -18.19
N THR A 75 -2.44 0.65 -18.41
CA THR A 75 -3.83 0.33 -18.78
C THR A 75 -4.62 -0.12 -17.55
N SER A 76 -5.89 0.27 -17.37
CA SER A 76 -6.78 -0.03 -16.22
C SER A 76 -6.91 -1.51 -15.77
N PHE A 77 -6.20 -2.43 -16.40
CA PHE A 77 -6.05 -3.82 -16.02
C PHE A 77 -5.15 -3.98 -14.79
N ILE A 78 -5.60 -4.86 -13.90
CA ILE A 78 -4.89 -5.19 -12.68
C ILE A 78 -4.42 -6.64 -12.78
N ARG A 79 -3.11 -6.91 -12.76
CA ARG A 79 -2.61 -8.29 -12.95
C ARG A 79 -2.51 -9.04 -11.63
N ARG A 80 -3.19 -10.18 -11.53
CA ARG A 80 -3.16 -11.07 -10.36
C ARG A 80 -1.86 -11.87 -10.27
N ARG A 81 -1.32 -11.97 -9.05
CA ARG A 81 -0.07 -12.69 -8.72
C ARG A 81 -0.32 -13.70 -7.61
N ARG A 82 0.40 -14.81 -7.65
CA ARG A 82 0.38 -15.83 -6.61
C ARG A 82 1.78 -16.03 -6.04
N MET A 83 1.84 -16.26 -4.74
CA MET A 83 3.07 -16.69 -4.08
C MET A 83 3.42 -18.10 -4.56
N LEU A 84 4.72 -18.33 -4.82
CA LEU A 84 5.24 -19.59 -5.32
C LEU A 84 6.42 -19.98 -4.45
N ASN A 85 6.25 -21.00 -3.60
CA ASN A 85 7.26 -21.45 -2.63
C ASN A 85 8.64 -21.80 -3.25
N LYS A 86 8.70 -22.04 -4.56
CA LYS A 86 9.94 -22.33 -5.29
C LYS A 86 10.80 -21.08 -5.59
N LEU A 87 10.25 -19.89 -5.41
CA LEU A 87 10.92 -18.62 -5.69
C LEU A 87 11.41 -17.99 -4.37
N PRO A 88 12.50 -17.22 -4.39
CA PRO A 88 12.98 -16.52 -3.21
C PRO A 88 12.07 -15.33 -2.87
N LEU A 89 12.15 -14.84 -1.62
CA LEU A 89 11.28 -13.78 -1.10
C LEU A 89 11.23 -12.52 -1.99
N GLN A 90 12.38 -12.03 -2.43
CA GLN A 90 12.48 -10.84 -3.27
C GLN A 90 11.79 -10.99 -4.64
N ALA A 91 11.57 -12.22 -5.11
CA ALA A 91 10.85 -12.48 -6.36
C ALA A 91 9.32 -12.31 -6.23
N HIS A 92 8.82 -12.11 -5.01
CA HIS A 92 7.42 -11.84 -4.70
C HIS A 92 7.11 -10.36 -4.47
N PHE A 93 8.13 -9.50 -4.53
CA PHE A 93 7.91 -8.06 -4.62
C PHE A 93 7.62 -7.67 -6.07
N TYR A 94 6.58 -6.86 -6.24
CA TYR A 94 6.14 -6.39 -7.54
C TYR A 94 5.95 -4.88 -7.53
N PRO A 95 5.95 -4.21 -8.70
CA PRO A 95 5.64 -2.79 -8.78
C PRO A 95 4.18 -2.49 -8.40
N MET A 96 3.99 -1.51 -7.52
CA MET A 96 2.70 -0.89 -7.20
C MET A 96 2.73 0.57 -7.64
N PRO A 97 2.44 0.86 -8.92
CA PRO A 97 2.51 2.23 -9.42
C PRO A 97 1.35 3.11 -8.91
N ALA A 98 0.20 2.52 -8.59
CA ALA A 98 -1.00 3.27 -8.20
C ALA A 98 -1.85 2.55 -7.13
N SER A 99 -1.93 1.22 -7.18
CA SER A 99 -2.65 0.45 -6.16
C SER A 99 -2.26 -1.01 -6.16
N ALA A 100 -2.59 -1.65 -5.05
CA ALA A 100 -2.68 -3.08 -4.91
C ALA A 100 -3.99 -3.46 -4.23
N TYR A 101 -4.52 -4.66 -4.49
CA TYR A 101 -5.57 -5.21 -3.65
C TYR A 101 -5.36 -6.69 -3.41
N ILE A 102 -5.99 -7.17 -2.35
CA ILE A 102 -6.17 -8.57 -2.04
C ILE A 102 -7.66 -8.83 -1.79
N GLU A 103 -8.16 -10.02 -2.11
CA GLU A 103 -9.59 -10.32 -1.96
C GLU A 103 -9.84 -11.79 -1.58
N ASP A 104 -10.98 -12.03 -0.95
CA ASP A 104 -11.56 -13.35 -0.76
C ASP A 104 -12.92 -13.45 -1.47
N ALA A 105 -13.70 -14.50 -1.19
CA ALA A 105 -15.00 -14.71 -1.82
C ALA A 105 -16.05 -13.63 -1.49
N SER A 106 -15.82 -12.83 -0.44
CA SER A 106 -16.81 -11.94 0.16
C SER A 106 -16.34 -10.50 0.32
N THR A 107 -15.03 -10.27 0.35
CA THR A 107 -14.45 -8.97 0.72
C THR A 107 -13.21 -8.70 -0.12
N ARG A 108 -12.96 -7.43 -0.41
CA ARG A 108 -11.75 -6.90 -1.04
C ARG A 108 -11.13 -5.83 -0.16
N LEU A 109 -9.81 -5.91 0.04
CA LEU A 109 -8.98 -4.88 0.65
C LEU A 109 -8.13 -4.24 -0.44
N SER A 110 -8.41 -2.98 -0.75
CA SER A 110 -7.64 -2.20 -1.72
C SER A 110 -6.79 -1.17 -1.01
N LEU A 111 -5.50 -1.12 -1.35
CA LEU A 111 -4.57 -0.08 -0.96
C LEU A 111 -4.24 0.75 -2.20
N LEU A 112 -4.61 2.03 -2.16
CA LEU A 112 -4.40 2.99 -3.24
C LEU A 112 -3.25 3.91 -2.82
N GLY A 113 -2.20 4.01 -3.60
CA GLY A 113 -1.02 4.85 -3.31
C GLY A 113 -0.93 6.07 -4.21
N ALA A 114 -0.39 7.17 -3.69
CA ALA A 114 -0.10 8.38 -4.46
C ALA A 114 1.23 8.30 -5.22
N GLN A 115 2.07 7.32 -4.88
CA GLN A 115 3.43 7.14 -5.39
C GLN A 115 3.70 5.67 -5.72
N ALA A 116 4.57 5.45 -6.69
CA ALA A 116 4.98 4.12 -7.13
C ALA A 116 5.95 3.49 -6.13
N LEU A 117 5.63 2.30 -5.61
CA LEU A 117 6.43 1.59 -4.60
C LEU A 117 6.47 0.08 -4.90
N GLY A 118 7.30 -0.66 -4.17
CA GLY A 118 7.28 -2.13 -4.18
C GLY A 118 6.16 -2.66 -3.29
N VAL A 119 5.41 -3.67 -3.74
CA VAL A 119 4.35 -4.32 -2.96
C VAL A 119 4.50 -5.84 -2.99
N ALA A 120 4.13 -6.50 -1.91
CA ALA A 120 4.07 -7.94 -1.79
C ALA A 120 2.84 -8.38 -0.97
N SER A 121 2.48 -9.66 -1.11
CA SER A 121 1.60 -10.36 -0.19
C SER A 121 2.33 -11.64 0.19
N LEU A 122 3.13 -11.58 1.26
CA LEU A 122 4.04 -12.65 1.64
C LEU A 122 3.33 -13.74 2.44
N LYS A 123 2.28 -13.38 3.18
CA LYS A 123 1.36 -14.33 3.81
C LYS A 123 -0.09 -14.04 3.44
N PRO A 124 -0.95 -15.07 3.51
CA PRO A 124 -2.38 -14.90 3.32
C PRO A 124 -2.97 -13.82 4.25
N GLY A 125 -3.64 -12.82 3.67
CA GLY A 125 -4.30 -11.74 4.42
C GLY A 125 -3.41 -10.54 4.72
N GLU A 126 -2.16 -10.57 4.25
CA GLU A 126 -1.19 -9.50 4.43
C GLU A 126 -0.95 -8.77 3.11
N LEU A 127 -0.86 -7.44 3.18
CA LEU A 127 -0.41 -6.60 2.07
C LEU A 127 0.71 -5.68 2.56
N GLU A 128 1.90 -5.85 1.99
CA GLU A 128 3.12 -5.15 2.37
C GLU A 128 3.58 -4.18 1.29
N VAL A 129 3.93 -2.95 1.66
CA VAL A 129 4.47 -1.94 0.73
C VAL A 129 5.80 -1.41 1.25
N MET A 130 6.84 -1.42 0.42
CA MET A 130 8.12 -0.79 0.72
C MET A 130 7.96 0.73 0.74
N LEU A 131 8.37 1.39 1.83
CA LEU A 131 8.29 2.84 1.98
C LEU A 131 9.57 3.55 1.57
N ASP A 132 10.72 3.04 1.99
CA ASP A 132 12.04 3.56 1.61
C ASP A 132 13.11 2.48 1.83
N ARG A 133 14.29 2.65 1.23
CA ARG A 133 15.45 1.77 1.37
C ARG A 133 16.74 2.57 1.51
N ARG A 134 17.63 2.10 2.37
CA ARG A 134 18.98 2.62 2.53
C ARG A 134 19.99 1.47 2.49
N LEU A 135 20.92 1.54 1.56
CA LEU A 135 21.88 0.46 1.26
C LEU A 135 23.30 1.04 1.22
N ASN A 136 24.24 0.43 1.94
CA ASN A 136 25.62 0.91 2.00
C ASN A 136 26.59 0.17 1.06
N GLN A 137 26.09 -0.75 0.22
CA GLN A 137 26.85 -1.42 -0.84
C GLN A 137 26.20 -1.20 -2.20
N ASP A 138 27.06 -1.15 -3.22
CA ASP A 138 26.69 -1.23 -4.62
C ASP A 138 26.18 -2.64 -4.99
N ASP A 139 25.34 -2.73 -6.02
CA ASP A 139 24.73 -3.98 -6.48
C ASP A 139 25.43 -4.60 -7.71
N GLY A 140 26.56 -4.04 -8.15
CA GLY A 140 27.36 -4.49 -9.28
C GLY A 140 26.72 -4.24 -10.63
N ARG A 141 25.75 -3.31 -10.73
CA ARG A 141 25.04 -2.99 -11.97
C ARG A 141 25.48 -1.68 -12.64
N GLY A 142 26.58 -1.09 -12.17
CA GLY A 142 27.27 0.04 -12.82
C GLY A 142 26.91 1.41 -12.26
N LEU A 143 26.29 1.49 -11.08
CA LEU A 143 26.10 2.75 -10.36
C LEU A 143 27.31 3.07 -9.46
N ASP A 144 28.05 2.04 -9.01
CA ASP A 144 29.27 2.10 -8.20
C ASP A 144 29.10 2.86 -6.87
N GLN A 145 27.89 2.82 -6.30
CA GLN A 145 27.58 3.37 -4.98
C GLN A 145 26.33 2.70 -4.38
N GLY A 146 26.23 2.75 -3.04
CA GLY A 146 25.00 2.41 -2.34
C GLY A 146 23.93 3.53 -2.45
N VAL A 147 22.78 3.32 -1.82
CA VAL A 147 21.71 4.31 -1.68
C VAL A 147 21.80 4.91 -0.27
N LEU A 148 22.46 6.05 -0.14
CA LEU A 148 22.75 6.72 1.14
C LEU A 148 22.29 8.19 1.22
N ASP A 149 21.60 8.66 0.20
CA ASP A 149 21.12 10.04 0.02
C ASP A 149 19.63 10.20 0.35
N ASN A 150 19.11 9.37 1.27
CA ASN A 150 17.71 9.41 1.67
C ASN A 150 17.31 10.81 2.16
N HIS A 151 16.07 11.21 1.83
CA HIS A 151 15.42 12.38 2.39
C HIS A 151 14.18 11.95 3.18
N ARG A 152 13.73 12.82 4.08
CA ARG A 152 12.43 12.62 4.73
C ARG A 152 11.34 12.60 3.66
N THR A 153 10.67 11.46 3.52
CA THR A 153 9.64 11.24 2.51
C THR A 153 8.27 11.07 3.14
N LEU A 154 7.25 11.53 2.43
CA LEU A 154 5.84 11.36 2.79
C LEU A 154 5.21 10.41 1.78
N SER A 155 4.85 9.22 2.22
CA SER A 155 4.04 8.28 1.44
C SER A 155 2.58 8.40 1.85
N ARG A 156 1.68 8.54 0.86
CA ARG A 156 0.25 8.66 1.09
C ARG A 156 -0.50 7.49 0.48
N PHE A 157 -1.45 6.95 1.23
CA PHE A 157 -2.30 5.85 0.81
C PHE A 157 -3.75 6.06 1.23
N ARG A 158 -4.66 5.34 0.57
CA ARG A 158 -6.03 5.13 1.00
C ARG A 158 -6.30 3.64 1.11
N LEU A 159 -6.82 3.23 2.26
CA LEU A 159 -7.26 1.87 2.54
C LEU A 159 -8.77 1.79 2.37
N LEU A 160 -9.21 0.96 1.43
CA LEU A 160 -10.61 0.77 1.06
C LEU A 160 -10.99 -0.70 1.27
N ILE A 161 -12.09 -0.95 1.97
CA ILE A 161 -12.63 -2.28 2.21
C ILE A 161 -14.01 -2.36 1.58
N GLU A 162 -14.23 -3.35 0.73
CA GLU A 162 -15.47 -3.48 -0.04
C GLU A 162 -16.02 -4.90 0.03
N PRO A 163 -17.34 -5.08 0.16
CA PRO A 163 -17.95 -6.39 -0.03
C PRO A 163 -17.92 -6.77 -1.52
N LEU A 164 -17.68 -8.05 -1.78
CA LEU A 164 -17.79 -8.68 -3.09
C LEU A 164 -19.07 -9.53 -3.14
N SER A 165 -19.75 -9.53 -4.29
CA SER A 165 -20.84 -10.48 -4.53
C SER A 165 -20.27 -11.89 -4.62
N SER A 166 -20.88 -12.84 -3.92
CA SER A 166 -20.43 -14.23 -3.72
C SER A 166 -20.34 -15.11 -4.97
N ASP A 167 -20.48 -14.55 -6.16
CA ASP A 167 -20.73 -15.28 -7.41
C ASP A 167 -19.56 -15.22 -8.40
N LYS A 168 -18.39 -14.70 -7.98
CA LYS A 168 -17.19 -14.64 -8.84
C LYS A 168 -16.22 -15.75 -8.51
N ASP A 169 -16.13 -16.73 -9.40
CA ASP A 169 -15.10 -17.75 -9.38
C ASP A 169 -13.77 -17.16 -9.90
N SER A 170 -13.12 -16.35 -9.05
CA SER A 170 -11.90 -15.59 -9.40
C SER A 170 -10.66 -16.48 -9.56
N VAL A 171 -10.76 -17.78 -9.27
CA VAL A 171 -9.65 -18.74 -9.17
C VAL A 171 -8.89 -18.92 -10.49
N HIS A 172 -9.46 -18.58 -11.64
CA HIS A 172 -8.81 -18.72 -12.95
C HIS A 172 -8.58 -17.41 -13.71
N GLU A 173 -9.14 -16.32 -13.22
CA GLU A 173 -9.05 -15.02 -13.88
C GLU A 173 -7.67 -14.39 -13.61
N ARG A 174 -6.91 -14.08 -14.68
CA ARG A 174 -5.55 -13.52 -14.56
C ARG A 174 -5.52 -12.00 -14.37
N VAL A 175 -6.66 -11.36 -14.57
CA VAL A 175 -6.82 -9.90 -14.58
C VAL A 175 -8.00 -9.53 -13.72
N GLY A 176 -7.80 -8.51 -12.89
CA GLY A 176 -8.81 -7.87 -12.09
C GLY A 176 -9.05 -6.42 -12.52
N PHE A 177 -10.07 -5.84 -11.93
CA PHE A 177 -10.51 -4.47 -12.17
C PHE A 177 -10.88 -3.82 -10.84
N TYR A 178 -10.74 -2.50 -10.75
CA TYR A 178 -11.31 -1.74 -9.64
C TYR A 178 -12.83 -1.91 -9.61
N SER A 179 -13.39 -1.80 -8.42
CA SER A 179 -14.78 -1.36 -8.29
C SER A 179 -14.91 0.09 -8.75
N THR A 180 -16.13 0.55 -8.99
CA THR A 180 -16.39 1.97 -9.30
C THR A 180 -15.86 2.89 -8.21
N LEU A 181 -16.01 2.49 -6.95
CA LEU A 181 -15.55 3.25 -5.79
C LEU A 181 -14.02 3.24 -5.68
N GLY A 182 -13.38 2.09 -5.85
CA GLY A 182 -11.92 1.97 -5.87
C GLY A 182 -11.28 2.78 -7.00
N LEU A 183 -11.92 2.82 -8.17
CA LEU A 183 -11.49 3.69 -9.27
C LEU A 183 -11.63 5.16 -8.91
N ALA A 184 -12.77 5.58 -8.36
CA ALA A 184 -12.99 6.97 -7.95
C ALA A 184 -11.97 7.42 -6.88
N GLN A 185 -11.72 6.58 -5.88
CA GLN A 185 -10.71 6.82 -4.84
C GLN A 185 -9.28 6.87 -5.41
N SER A 186 -8.98 6.02 -6.41
CA SER A 186 -7.70 6.04 -7.11
C SER A 186 -7.55 7.32 -7.94
N MET A 187 -8.60 7.80 -8.58
CA MET A 187 -8.56 9.04 -9.33
C MET A 187 -8.37 10.24 -8.40
N GLU A 188 -9.06 10.28 -7.26
CA GLU A 188 -8.98 11.40 -6.32
C GLU A 188 -7.60 11.52 -5.65
N ILE A 189 -6.88 10.41 -5.41
CA ILE A 189 -5.52 10.47 -4.87
C ILE A 189 -4.49 10.95 -5.91
N HIS A 190 -4.64 10.59 -7.18
CA HIS A 190 -3.72 10.98 -8.26
C HIS A 190 -4.03 12.36 -8.86
N TYR A 191 -5.30 12.77 -8.84
CA TYR A 191 -5.77 14.04 -9.38
C TYR A 191 -6.57 14.81 -8.32
N PRO A 192 -5.90 15.26 -7.24
CA PRO A 192 -6.57 15.96 -6.16
C PRO A 192 -7.09 17.33 -6.60
N VAL A 193 -8.13 17.82 -5.92
CA VAL A 193 -8.65 19.19 -6.14
C VAL A 193 -7.57 20.20 -5.76
N ILE A 194 -7.17 21.04 -6.72
CA ILE A 194 -6.21 22.12 -6.51
C ILE A 194 -6.97 23.35 -6.00
N ARG A 195 -6.73 23.75 -4.76
CA ARG A 195 -7.29 24.98 -4.19
C ARG A 195 -6.35 26.16 -4.49
N MET A 196 -6.84 27.13 -5.25
CA MET A 196 -6.13 28.38 -5.51
C MET A 196 -6.64 29.46 -4.55
N HIS A 197 -5.72 30.15 -3.88
CA HIS A 197 -6.03 31.27 -3.00
C HIS A 197 -5.66 32.57 -3.69
N SER A 198 -6.59 33.52 -3.75
CA SER A 198 -6.32 34.88 -4.22
C SER A 198 -6.33 35.83 -3.03
N LYS A 199 -5.34 36.72 -2.94
CA LYS A 199 -5.43 37.91 -2.09
C LYS A 199 -6.21 38.96 -2.87
N GLY A 200 -7.49 39.13 -2.54
CA GLY A 200 -8.22 40.30 -2.99
C GLY A 200 -7.66 41.54 -2.29
N ASN A 201 -7.18 42.53 -3.05
CA ASN A 201 -7.14 43.88 -2.53
C ASN A 201 -8.60 44.36 -2.49
N LEU A 202 -9.15 44.47 -1.28
CA LEU A 202 -10.39 45.20 -1.06
C LEU A 202 -10.05 46.68 -1.23
N GLU A 203 -10.24 47.20 -2.44
CA GLU A 203 -10.38 48.64 -2.69
C GLU A 203 -11.77 49.12 -2.30
#